data_AF-A0A535ISS3-F1
#
_entry.id   AF-A0A535ISS3-F1
#
_cell.length_a   1.000
_cell.length_b   1.000
_cell.length_c   1.000
_cell.angle_alpha   90.00
_cell.angle_beta   90.00
_cell.angle_gamma   90.00
#
_symmetry.space_group_name_H-M   'P 1'
#
loop_
_entity.id
_entity.type
_entity.pdbx_description
1 polymer ?
#
loop_
_entity_poly.entity_id
_entity_poly.type
_entity_poly.pdbx_seq_one_letter_code
_entity_poly.pdbx_strand_id
1 'polypeptide(L)'
;MAGRPLDACPYPKPFTADFNDCPSYQTRHAIVVDSNDRPLHTIWSCRHMDTKQVPGEPGRYYGACQLGDAKGRQGWVHLIGPERVRNIQKLRSEVMPVAQAFVDDMAGLKTRQLQATRSNADHEEVLAAMRERGHRYLKEFEAFLAEREPLLQGAQMPLTAVMQLARRWVDDFVSDTWGRAQSGQHLPDDLVGSLPDSVRVFYTPLERV
;
A
#
# COMPACT_ATOMS: atom_id res chain seq x y z
N MET A 1 9.63 -14.25 30.91
CA MET A 1 9.01 -14.03 29.59
C MET A 1 9.35 -12.62 29.16
N ALA A 2 10.17 -12.45 28.12
CA ALA A 2 10.43 -11.12 27.57
C ALA A 2 9.11 -10.56 27.03
N GLY A 3 8.73 -9.37 27.49
CA GLY A 3 7.53 -8.68 27.00
C GLY A 3 7.62 -8.39 25.51
N ARG A 4 6.47 -8.20 24.86
CA ARG A 4 6.40 -7.76 23.46
C ARG A 4 7.26 -6.49 23.27
N PRO A 5 8.11 -6.39 22.23
CA PRO A 5 8.86 -5.17 21.93
C PRO A 5 7.92 -3.95 21.81
N LEU A 6 8.36 -2.79 22.31
CA LEU A 6 7.52 -1.58 22.39
C LEU A 6 7.11 -1.04 21.01
N ASP A 7 7.98 -1.20 20.02
CA ASP A 7 7.75 -0.81 18.64
C ASP A 7 7.00 -1.89 17.84
N ALA A 8 6.72 -3.06 18.41
CA ALA A 8 5.92 -4.08 17.75
C ALA A 8 4.51 -3.52 17.43
N CYS A 9 4.09 -3.59 16.17
CA CYS A 9 2.77 -3.13 15.76
C CYS A 9 1.69 -3.92 16.53
N PRO A 10 0.80 -3.28 17.33
CA PRO A 10 -0.01 -3.97 18.33
C PRO A 10 -1.14 -4.82 17.73
N TYR A 11 -1.63 -4.44 16.54
CA TYR A 11 -2.79 -5.03 15.87
C TYR A 11 -2.53 -6.43 15.29
N PRO A 12 -3.54 -7.30 15.19
CA PRO A 12 -3.42 -8.59 14.54
C PRO A 12 -3.19 -8.44 13.03
N LYS A 13 -2.52 -9.42 12.42
CA LYS A 13 -2.26 -9.49 10.97
C LYS A 13 -2.89 -10.77 10.42
N PRO A 14 -3.25 -10.83 9.13
CA PRO A 14 -3.16 -9.75 8.12
C PRO A 14 -4.13 -8.61 8.39
N PHE A 15 -3.87 -7.43 7.81
CA PHE A 15 -4.84 -6.33 7.86
C PHE A 15 -5.93 -6.59 6.82
N THR A 16 -7.19 -6.40 7.21
CA THR A 16 -8.33 -6.49 6.30
C THR A 16 -8.46 -5.21 5.47
N ALA A 17 -9.24 -5.26 4.39
CA ALA A 17 -9.48 -4.09 3.56
C ALA A 17 -10.18 -2.95 4.32
N ASP A 18 -11.00 -3.28 5.32
CA ASP A 18 -11.72 -2.34 6.19
C ASP A 18 -10.93 -1.94 7.46
N PHE A 19 -9.69 -2.40 7.63
CA PHE A 19 -8.90 -2.12 8.83
C PHE A 19 -8.69 -0.62 9.05
N ASN A 20 -9.16 -0.13 10.20
CA ASN A 20 -9.09 1.28 10.55
C ASN A 20 -8.70 1.57 12.02
N ASP A 21 -8.30 0.55 12.77
CA ASP A 21 -8.07 0.66 14.22
C ASP A 21 -6.81 1.45 14.60
N CYS A 22 -5.90 1.66 13.64
CA CYS A 22 -4.67 2.41 13.82
C CYS A 22 -4.75 3.76 13.10
N PRO A 23 -4.71 4.90 13.82
CA PRO A 23 -4.69 6.23 13.21
C PRO A 23 -3.48 6.48 12.30
N SER A 24 -2.35 5.84 12.61
CA SER A 24 -1.14 5.92 11.78
C SER A 24 -1.08 4.84 10.71
N TYR A 25 -2.13 4.03 10.51
CA TYR A 25 -2.13 3.06 9.42
C TYR A 25 -2.05 3.81 8.09
N GLN A 26 -1.09 3.43 7.26
CA GLN A 26 -1.01 3.85 5.86
C GLN A 26 -1.05 2.60 5.02
N THR A 27 -2.15 2.37 4.30
CA THR A 27 -2.31 1.14 3.54
C THR A 27 -1.23 1.03 2.49
N ARG A 28 -0.58 -0.13 2.43
CA ARG A 28 0.22 -0.55 1.29
C ARG A 28 -0.26 -1.91 0.83
N HIS A 29 -0.19 -2.13 -0.47
CA HIS A 29 -0.34 -3.45 -1.04
C HIS A 29 1.01 -4.19 -0.94
N ALA A 30 1.01 -5.45 -0.52
CA ALA A 30 2.21 -6.27 -0.42
C ALA A 30 2.01 -7.59 -1.15
N ILE A 31 2.98 -7.96 -1.98
CA ILE A 31 3.03 -9.25 -2.66
C ILE A 31 3.77 -10.23 -1.76
N VAL A 32 3.11 -11.31 -1.36
CA VAL A 32 3.72 -12.40 -0.61
C VAL A 32 4.31 -13.37 -1.63
N VAL A 33 5.57 -13.76 -1.44
CA VAL A 33 6.28 -14.72 -2.29
C VAL A 33 6.72 -15.95 -1.49
N ASP A 34 6.96 -17.07 -2.16
CA ASP A 34 7.59 -18.27 -1.59
C ASP A 34 9.12 -18.13 -1.51
N SER A 35 9.81 -19.18 -1.05
CA SER A 35 11.27 -19.20 -0.92
C SER A 35 12.03 -19.17 -2.25
N ASN A 36 11.33 -19.27 -3.38
CA ASN A 36 11.89 -19.17 -4.73
C ASN A 36 11.44 -17.86 -5.42
N ASP A 37 11.03 -16.86 -4.65
CA ASP A 37 10.48 -15.58 -5.11
C ASP A 37 9.25 -15.72 -6.02
N ARG A 38 8.48 -16.80 -5.86
CA ARG A 38 7.23 -16.98 -6.62
C ARG A 38 6.07 -16.34 -5.87
N PRO A 39 5.28 -15.46 -6.49
CA PRO A 39 4.08 -14.90 -5.86
C PRO A 39 3.13 -15.98 -5.37
N LEU A 40 2.71 -15.87 -4.12
CA LEU A 40 1.71 -16.72 -3.47
C LEU A 40 0.34 -16.05 -3.50
N HIS A 41 0.23 -14.89 -2.87
CA HIS A 41 -0.98 -14.07 -2.82
C HIS A 41 -0.59 -12.65 -2.46
N THR A 42 -1.57 -11.76 -2.41
CA THR A 42 -1.34 -10.37 -2.02
C THR A 42 -2.10 -10.06 -0.74
N ILE A 43 -1.54 -9.17 0.08
CA ILE A 43 -2.13 -8.75 1.35
C ILE A 43 -2.09 -7.23 1.48
N TRP A 44 -3.01 -6.69 2.27
CA TRP A 44 -2.86 -5.33 2.77
C TRP A 44 -1.89 -5.31 3.95
N SER A 45 -0.98 -4.36 3.91
CA SER A 45 0.00 -4.10 4.95
C SER A 45 0.02 -2.61 5.31
N CYS A 46 0.85 -2.23 6.26
CA CYS A 46 1.08 -0.83 6.62
C CYS A 46 2.40 -0.36 6.02
N ARG A 47 2.47 0.85 5.48
CA ARG A 47 3.71 1.46 4.99
C ARG A 47 4.78 1.55 6.06
N HIS A 48 4.39 1.79 7.31
CA HIS A 48 5.29 1.80 8.46
C HIS A 48 5.65 0.41 8.99
N MET A 49 5.19 -0.68 8.36
CA MET A 49 5.53 -2.04 8.80
C MET A 49 6.93 -2.41 8.34
N ASP A 50 7.76 -2.79 9.30
CA ASP A 50 9.12 -3.30 9.11
C ASP A 50 9.28 -4.66 9.83
N THR A 51 10.27 -5.44 9.42
CA THR A 51 10.58 -6.75 10.01
C THR A 51 11.85 -6.65 10.83
N LYS A 52 11.75 -6.82 12.15
CA LYS A 52 12.90 -6.81 13.06
C LYS A 52 13.09 -8.16 13.73
N GLN A 53 14.34 -8.50 14.02
CA GLN A 53 14.67 -9.68 14.81
C GLN A 53 14.45 -9.41 16.30
N VAL A 54 13.89 -10.37 17.02
CA VAL A 54 13.75 -10.28 18.48
C VAL A 54 15.16 -10.27 19.09
N PRO A 55 15.51 -9.26 19.92
CA PRO A 55 16.83 -9.18 20.53
C PRO A 55 17.17 -10.44 21.33
N GLY A 56 18.34 -11.02 21.06
CA GLY A 56 18.79 -12.25 21.74
C GLY A 56 18.15 -13.55 21.25
N GLU A 57 17.26 -13.52 20.25
CA GLU A 57 16.59 -14.71 19.70
C GLU A 57 16.81 -14.82 18.18
N PRO A 58 17.96 -15.38 17.73
CA PRO A 58 18.23 -15.64 16.32
C PRO A 58 17.11 -16.41 15.61
N GLY A 59 16.75 -15.94 14.41
CA GLY A 59 15.69 -16.55 13.59
C GLY A 59 14.26 -16.21 14.04
N ARG A 60 14.06 -15.50 15.15
CA ARG A 60 12.74 -15.03 15.58
C ARG A 60 12.54 -13.57 15.16
N TYR A 61 11.50 -13.31 14.39
CA TYR A 61 11.17 -11.97 13.86
C TYR A 61 9.82 -11.47 14.35
N TYR A 62 9.63 -10.16 14.33
CA TYR A 62 8.36 -9.50 14.61
C TYR A 62 8.13 -8.31 13.68
N GLY A 63 6.86 -7.96 13.48
CA GLY A 63 6.45 -6.77 12.74
C GLY A 63 6.59 -5.52 13.60
N ALA A 64 7.62 -4.72 13.35
CA ALA A 64 7.89 -3.45 13.99
C ALA A 64 7.20 -2.31 13.25
N CYS A 65 6.84 -1.25 13.98
CA CYS A 65 6.38 0.01 13.42
C CYS A 65 7.58 0.95 13.30
N GLN A 66 7.82 1.47 12.09
CA GLN A 66 8.86 2.49 11.84
C GLN A 66 8.60 3.79 12.61
N LEU A 67 7.36 4.02 13.06
CA LEU A 67 7.01 5.13 13.96
C LEU A 67 7.46 4.89 15.41
N GLY A 68 8.04 3.73 15.71
CA GLY A 68 8.41 3.33 17.07
C GLY A 68 7.23 2.88 17.91
N ASP A 69 7.24 3.27 19.18
CA ASP A 69 6.29 2.85 20.20
C ASP A 69 4.93 3.61 20.13
N ALA A 70 4.12 3.51 21.19
CA ALA A 70 2.83 4.21 21.25
C ALA A 70 2.98 5.74 21.20
N LYS A 71 4.02 6.29 21.81
CA LYS A 71 4.30 7.74 21.81
C LYS A 71 4.70 8.20 20.41
N GLY A 72 5.57 7.46 19.73
CA GLY A 72 5.96 7.78 18.36
C GLY A 72 4.78 7.75 17.37
N ARG A 73 3.91 6.74 17.49
CA ARG A 73 2.65 6.67 16.71
C ARG A 73 1.72 7.87 16.96
N GLN A 74 1.56 8.28 18.22
CA GLN A 74 0.77 9.47 18.57
C GLN A 74 1.44 10.75 18.07
N GLY A 75 2.76 10.87 18.19
CA GLY A 75 3.52 12.02 17.70
C GLY A 75 3.31 12.23 16.20
N TRP A 76 3.31 11.15 15.43
CA TRP A 76 2.99 11.19 14.00
C TRP A 76 1.58 11.71 13.72
N VAL A 77 0.57 11.28 14.48
CA VAL A 77 -0.81 11.77 14.34
C VAL A 77 -0.89 13.27 14.63
N HIS A 78 -0.17 13.76 15.64
CA HIS A 78 -0.11 15.19 15.94
C HIS A 78 0.61 15.99 14.85
N LEU A 79 1.69 15.45 14.30
CA LEU A 79 2.43 16.06 13.19
C LEU A 79 1.56 16.24 11.94
N ILE A 80 0.77 15.22 11.58
CA ILE A 80 -0.13 15.28 10.42
C ILE A 80 -1.36 16.14 10.70
N GLY A 81 -1.84 16.15 11.95
CA GLY A 81 -3.08 16.80 12.36
C GLY A 81 -4.18 15.75 12.61
N PRO A 82 -4.75 15.65 13.83
CA PRO A 82 -5.74 14.63 14.17
C PRO A 82 -7.00 14.65 13.30
N GLU A 83 -7.48 15.83 12.92
CA GLU A 83 -8.63 15.97 12.03
C GLU A 83 -8.34 15.48 10.62
N ARG A 84 -7.17 15.86 10.11
CA ARG A 84 -6.67 15.40 8.81
C ARG A 84 -6.55 13.88 8.76
N VAL A 85 -6.01 13.27 9.83
CA VAL A 85 -5.93 11.81 9.97
C VAL A 85 -7.32 11.18 9.94
N ARG A 86 -8.32 11.73 10.64
CA ARG A 86 -9.70 11.22 10.58
C ARG A 86 -10.29 11.28 9.17
N ASN A 87 -10.04 12.36 8.43
CA ASN A 87 -10.49 12.49 7.04
C ASN A 87 -9.81 11.46 6.13
N ILE A 88 -8.50 11.20 6.32
CA ILE A 88 -7.76 10.15 5.60
C ILE A 88 -8.32 8.77 5.92
N GLN A 89 -8.60 8.47 7.19
CA GLN A 89 -9.20 7.21 7.60
C GLN A 89 -10.55 6.98 6.95
N LYS A 90 -11.41 8.02 6.91
CA LYS A 90 -12.70 7.98 6.23
C LYS A 90 -12.52 7.77 4.73
N LEU A 91 -11.67 8.56 4.07
CA LEU A 91 -11.38 8.42 2.65
C LEU A 91 -10.91 7.00 2.31
N ARG A 92 -9.98 6.46 3.11
CA ARG A 92 -9.53 5.07 2.96
C ARG A 92 -10.68 4.09 3.06
N SER A 93 -11.54 4.21 4.07
CA SER A 93 -12.66 3.27 4.25
C SER A 93 -13.60 3.22 3.04
N GLU A 94 -13.71 4.32 2.30
CA GLU A 94 -14.51 4.39 1.07
C GLU A 94 -13.72 3.86 -0.15
N VAL A 95 -12.41 4.13 -0.22
CA VAL A 95 -11.53 3.70 -1.33
C VAL A 95 -11.22 2.20 -1.30
N MET A 96 -11.04 1.60 -0.12
CA MET A 96 -10.51 0.24 0.02
C MET A 96 -11.36 -0.84 -0.66
N PRO A 97 -12.70 -0.82 -0.59
CA PRO A 97 -13.52 -1.78 -1.35
C PRO A 97 -13.32 -1.67 -2.86
N VAL A 98 -13.18 -0.46 -3.40
CA VAL A 98 -12.93 -0.22 -4.83
C VAL A 98 -11.55 -0.75 -5.23
N ALA A 99 -10.53 -0.49 -4.41
CA ALA A 99 -9.19 -1.00 -4.61
C ALA A 99 -9.12 -2.54 -4.52
N GLN A 100 -9.83 -3.15 -3.56
CA GLN A 100 -9.87 -4.60 -3.40
C GLN A 100 -10.45 -5.29 -4.64
N ALA A 101 -11.58 -4.80 -5.17
CA ALA A 101 -12.18 -5.36 -6.37
C ALA A 101 -11.22 -5.34 -7.57
N PHE A 102 -10.44 -4.25 -7.71
CA PHE A 102 -9.39 -4.19 -8.73
C PHE A 102 -8.27 -5.21 -8.50
N VAL A 103 -7.80 -5.37 -7.26
CA VAL A 103 -6.77 -6.36 -6.90
C VAL A 103 -7.23 -7.77 -7.24
N ASP A 104 -8.48 -8.12 -6.92
CA ASP A 104 -9.05 -9.45 -7.17
C ASP A 104 -9.13 -9.74 -8.69
N ASP A 105 -9.59 -8.78 -9.49
CA ASP A 105 -9.64 -8.90 -10.95
C ASP A 105 -8.24 -9.08 -11.55
N MET A 106 -7.27 -8.29 -11.08
CA MET A 106 -5.88 -8.35 -11.55
C MET A 106 -5.20 -9.67 -11.14
N ALA A 107 -5.51 -10.21 -9.96
CA ALA A 107 -4.94 -11.48 -9.50
C ALA A 107 -5.28 -12.63 -10.46
N GLY A 108 -6.53 -12.72 -10.93
CA GLY A 108 -6.95 -13.76 -11.88
C GLY A 108 -6.28 -13.63 -13.26
N LEU A 109 -6.07 -12.40 -13.75
CA LEU A 109 -5.30 -12.15 -14.97
C LEU A 109 -3.83 -12.53 -14.80
N LYS A 110 -3.24 -12.18 -13.67
CA LYS A 110 -1.83 -12.43 -13.39
C LYS A 110 -1.51 -13.91 -13.23
N THR A 111 -2.40 -14.69 -12.63
CA THR A 111 -2.27 -16.16 -12.58
C THR A 111 -2.19 -16.74 -13.99
N ARG A 112 -3.03 -16.28 -14.92
CA ARG A 112 -3.00 -16.72 -16.33
C ARG A 112 -1.70 -16.31 -17.01
N GLN A 113 -1.23 -15.08 -16.80
CA GLN A 113 0.06 -14.62 -17.33
C GLN A 113 1.21 -15.53 -16.85
N LEU A 114 1.30 -15.78 -15.54
CA LEU A 114 2.36 -16.60 -14.95
C LEU A 114 2.34 -18.05 -15.48
N GLN A 115 1.15 -18.63 -15.69
CA GLN A 115 1.01 -19.95 -16.29
C GLN A 115 1.52 -19.96 -17.74
N ALA A 116 1.12 -18.99 -18.56
CA ALA A 116 1.59 -18.87 -19.94
C ALA A 116 3.11 -18.67 -20.01
N THR A 117 3.69 -17.81 -19.16
CA THR A 117 5.15 -17.63 -19.07
C THR A 117 5.86 -18.94 -18.73
N ARG A 118 5.35 -19.72 -17.77
CA ARG A 118 5.94 -21.03 -17.38
C ARG A 118 5.87 -22.06 -18.51
N SER A 119 4.80 -22.03 -19.30
CA SER A 119 4.61 -22.91 -20.45
C SER A 119 5.23 -22.39 -21.74
N ASN A 120 5.95 -21.26 -21.68
CA ASN A 120 6.50 -20.54 -22.84
C ASN A 120 5.45 -20.26 -23.93
N ALA A 121 4.20 -20.01 -23.49
CA ALA A 121 3.09 -19.64 -24.34
C ALA A 121 2.99 -18.12 -24.47
N ASP A 122 2.42 -17.68 -25.60
CA ASP A 122 2.07 -16.28 -25.79
C ASP A 122 1.04 -15.83 -24.74
N HIS A 123 1.18 -14.59 -24.28
CA HIS A 123 0.33 -13.97 -23.27
C HIS A 123 0.07 -12.48 -23.55
N GLU A 124 0.30 -12.02 -24.78
CA GLU A 124 -0.03 -10.65 -25.22
C GLU A 124 -1.50 -10.30 -24.95
N GLU A 125 -2.45 -11.22 -25.21
CA GLU A 125 -3.87 -11.00 -24.91
C GLU A 125 -4.14 -10.78 -23.41
N VAL A 126 -3.41 -11.47 -22.55
CA VAL A 126 -3.54 -11.30 -21.08
C VAL A 126 -2.99 -9.93 -20.66
N LEU A 127 -1.88 -9.51 -21.24
CA LEU A 127 -1.31 -8.17 -20.99
C LEU A 127 -2.22 -7.06 -21.50
N ALA A 128 -2.83 -7.22 -22.67
CA ALA A 128 -3.82 -6.30 -23.21
C ALA A 128 -5.04 -6.20 -22.27
N ALA A 129 -5.55 -7.34 -21.77
CA ALA A 129 -6.64 -7.36 -20.81
C ALA A 129 -6.29 -6.70 -19.46
N MET A 130 -5.07 -6.88 -18.97
CA MET A 130 -4.57 -6.20 -17.77
C MET A 130 -4.50 -4.67 -17.95
N ARG A 131 -3.98 -4.19 -19.09
CA ARG A 131 -3.93 -2.76 -19.43
C ARG A 131 -5.32 -2.15 -19.51
N GLU A 132 -6.24 -2.81 -20.21
CA GLU A 132 -7.63 -2.37 -20.34
C GLU A 132 -8.32 -2.31 -18.96
N ARG A 133 -8.13 -3.32 -18.11
CA ARG A 133 -8.68 -3.31 -16.75
C ARG A 133 -8.11 -2.17 -15.89
N GLY A 134 -6.81 -1.91 -16.00
CA GLY A 134 -6.13 -0.80 -15.34
C GLY A 134 -6.67 0.57 -15.76
N HIS A 135 -6.81 0.81 -17.07
CA HIS A 135 -7.40 2.05 -17.58
C HIS A 135 -8.84 2.26 -17.10
N ARG A 136 -9.65 1.21 -17.13
CA ARG A 136 -11.02 1.26 -16.62
C ARG A 136 -11.07 1.61 -15.14
N TYR A 137 -10.24 0.95 -14.32
CA TYR A 137 -10.13 1.27 -12.90
C TYR A 137 -9.77 2.73 -12.67
N LEU A 138 -8.76 3.27 -13.36
CA LEU A 138 -8.35 4.67 -13.17
C LEU A 138 -9.47 5.65 -13.51
N LYS A 139 -10.24 5.38 -14.56
CA LYS A 139 -11.39 6.21 -14.95
C LYS A 139 -12.51 6.16 -13.90
N GLU A 140 -12.86 4.97 -13.44
CA GLU A 140 -13.87 4.76 -12.39
C GLU A 140 -13.43 5.39 -11.06
N PHE A 141 -12.15 5.24 -10.72
CA PHE A 141 -11.55 5.77 -9.51
C PHE A 141 -11.49 7.30 -9.50
N GLU A 142 -11.16 7.92 -10.64
CA GLU A 142 -11.19 9.38 -10.78
C GLU A 142 -12.59 9.94 -10.57
N ALA A 143 -13.60 9.35 -11.21
CA ALA A 143 -14.99 9.75 -11.02
C ALA A 143 -15.45 9.57 -9.56
N PHE A 144 -15.13 8.42 -8.97
CA PHE A 144 -15.41 8.12 -7.56
C PHE A 144 -14.79 9.16 -6.61
N LEU A 145 -13.53 9.54 -6.86
CA LEU A 145 -12.83 10.53 -6.03
C LEU A 145 -13.34 11.95 -6.27
N ALA A 146 -13.74 12.31 -7.50
CA ALA A 146 -14.31 13.61 -7.83
C ALA A 146 -15.61 13.89 -7.04
N GLU A 147 -16.47 12.89 -6.87
CA GLU A 147 -17.67 12.97 -6.03
C GLU A 147 -17.36 13.20 -4.53
N ARG A 148 -16.11 12.96 -4.12
CA ARG A 148 -15.62 13.03 -2.74
C ARG A 148 -14.68 14.21 -2.51
N GLU A 149 -14.80 15.26 -3.33
CA GLU A 149 -13.96 16.45 -3.25
C GLU A 149 -13.84 17.03 -1.82
N PRO A 150 -14.94 17.23 -1.04
CA PRO A 150 -14.81 17.78 0.31
C PRO A 150 -13.97 16.90 1.24
N LEU A 151 -14.03 15.57 1.05
CA LEU A 151 -13.26 14.62 1.85
C LEU A 151 -11.77 14.64 1.46
N LEU A 152 -11.47 14.77 0.17
CA LEU A 152 -10.11 14.97 -0.34
C LEU A 152 -9.51 16.28 0.17
N GLN A 153 -10.28 17.36 0.17
CA GLN A 153 -9.86 18.66 0.72
C GLN A 153 -9.56 18.55 2.22
N GLY A 154 -10.46 17.94 3.01
CA GLY A 154 -10.25 17.72 4.44
C GLY A 154 -9.07 16.80 4.77
N ALA A 155 -8.74 15.86 3.87
CA ALA A 155 -7.54 15.02 3.96
C ALA A 155 -6.28 15.74 3.46
N GLN A 156 -6.41 16.90 2.80
CA GLN A 156 -5.38 17.59 2.03
C GLN A 156 -4.67 16.64 1.05
N MET A 157 -5.47 15.84 0.34
CA MET A 157 -5.06 14.89 -0.67
C MET A 157 -5.64 15.33 -2.02
N PRO A 158 -4.97 16.24 -2.77
CA PRO A 158 -5.49 16.72 -4.04
C PRO A 158 -5.76 15.57 -5.00
N LEU A 159 -6.89 15.61 -5.73
CA LEU A 159 -7.30 14.57 -6.67
C LEU A 159 -6.15 14.21 -7.64
N THR A 160 -5.46 15.21 -8.16
CA THR A 160 -4.32 15.03 -9.07
C THR A 160 -3.19 14.21 -8.45
N ALA A 161 -2.85 14.45 -7.19
CA ALA A 161 -1.81 13.71 -6.47
C ALA A 161 -2.25 12.27 -6.18
N VAL A 162 -3.51 12.06 -5.77
CA VAL A 162 -4.06 10.71 -5.55
C VAL A 162 -4.09 9.93 -6.87
N MET A 163 -4.48 10.56 -7.97
CA MET A 163 -4.48 9.94 -9.29
C MET A 163 -3.08 9.61 -9.81
N GLN A 164 -2.06 10.43 -9.50
CA GLN A 164 -0.66 10.10 -9.82
C GLN A 164 -0.21 8.83 -9.08
N LEU A 165 -0.51 8.73 -7.78
CA LEU A 165 -0.21 7.54 -6.98
C LEU A 165 -0.96 6.30 -7.49
N ALA A 166 -2.24 6.45 -7.85
CA ALA A 166 -3.05 5.37 -8.38
C ALA A 166 -2.54 4.87 -9.73
N ARG A 167 -2.15 5.77 -10.64
CA ARG A 167 -1.54 5.42 -11.94
C ARG A 167 -0.27 4.60 -11.74
N ARG A 168 0.64 5.06 -10.89
CA ARG A 168 1.85 4.30 -10.56
C ARG A 168 1.52 2.91 -10.03
N TRP A 169 0.57 2.82 -9.11
CA TRP A 169 0.16 1.55 -8.53
C TRP A 169 -0.43 0.58 -9.57
N VAL A 170 -1.24 1.08 -10.50
CA VAL A 170 -1.76 0.29 -11.63
C VAL A 170 -0.64 -0.15 -12.57
N ASP A 171 0.30 0.74 -12.90
CA ASP A 171 1.45 0.42 -13.75
C ASP A 171 2.30 -0.70 -13.14
N ASP A 172 2.51 -0.66 -11.82
CA ASP A 172 3.22 -1.72 -11.09
C ASP A 172 2.50 -3.07 -11.20
N PHE A 173 1.16 -3.08 -11.17
CA PHE A 173 0.34 -4.29 -11.35
C PHE A 173 0.37 -4.84 -12.78
N VAL A 174 0.35 -3.95 -13.77
CA VAL A 174 0.35 -4.30 -15.20
C VAL A 174 1.75 -4.72 -15.66
N SER A 175 2.80 -4.34 -14.92
CA SER A 175 4.17 -4.67 -15.26
C SER A 175 4.45 -6.19 -15.27
N ASP A 176 5.37 -6.58 -16.15
CA ASP A 176 5.90 -7.95 -16.21
C ASP A 176 6.82 -8.29 -15.03
N THR A 177 7.17 -7.30 -14.20
CA THR A 177 8.02 -7.48 -13.04
C THR A 177 7.25 -7.78 -11.76
N TRP A 178 5.90 -7.76 -11.79
CA TRP A 178 5.08 -8.16 -10.65
C TRP A 178 5.48 -9.55 -10.15
N GLY A 179 5.90 -9.61 -8.89
CA GLY A 179 6.40 -10.82 -8.25
C GLY A 179 7.91 -11.03 -8.27
N ARG A 180 8.67 -10.26 -9.07
CA ARG A 180 10.14 -10.36 -9.16
C ARG A 180 10.89 -9.36 -8.28
N ALA A 181 10.20 -8.44 -7.62
CA ALA A 181 10.80 -7.45 -6.74
C ALA A 181 9.89 -7.18 -5.54
N GLN A 182 10.47 -6.70 -4.46
CA GLN A 182 9.78 -6.02 -3.36
C GLN A 182 9.20 -4.66 -3.81
N SER A 183 8.60 -4.63 -5.01
CA SER A 183 7.96 -3.48 -5.63
C SER A 183 6.82 -3.04 -4.73
N GLY A 184 7.08 -2.02 -3.91
CA GLY A 184 6.11 -1.49 -2.95
C GLY A 184 6.71 -0.99 -1.63
N GLN A 185 7.98 -1.26 -1.32
CA GLN A 185 8.59 -0.70 -0.10
C GLN A 185 8.91 0.79 -0.23
N HIS A 186 9.36 1.24 -1.41
CA HIS A 186 9.73 2.64 -1.66
C HIS A 186 9.07 3.13 -2.94
N LEU A 187 8.43 4.30 -2.89
CA LEU A 187 8.00 4.98 -4.11
C LEU A 187 9.23 5.64 -4.74
N PRO A 188 9.34 5.70 -6.08
CA PRO A 188 10.43 6.39 -6.75
C PRO A 188 10.59 7.84 -6.26
N ASP A 189 11.84 8.29 -6.08
CA ASP A 189 12.14 9.61 -5.49
C ASP A 189 11.61 10.77 -6.36
N ASP A 190 11.59 10.60 -7.68
CA ASP A 190 11.01 11.53 -8.64
C ASP A 190 9.48 11.66 -8.48
N LEU A 191 8.78 10.54 -8.27
CA LEU A 191 7.36 10.54 -7.93
C LEU A 191 7.12 11.22 -6.59
N VAL A 192 7.89 10.90 -5.55
CA VAL A 192 7.74 11.56 -4.24
C VAL A 192 8.03 13.06 -4.33
N GLY A 193 9.01 13.45 -5.15
CA GLY A 193 9.39 14.83 -5.42
C GLY A 193 8.32 15.65 -6.14
N SER A 194 7.52 15.02 -7.02
CA SER A 194 6.44 15.70 -7.74
C SER A 194 5.15 15.88 -6.94
N LEU A 195 4.99 15.14 -5.84
CA LEU A 195 3.82 15.26 -4.97
C LEU A 195 3.81 16.61 -4.21
N PRO A 196 2.64 17.19 -3.93
CA PRO A 196 2.51 18.34 -3.03
C PRO A 196 3.09 18.02 -1.64
N ASP A 197 3.63 19.03 -0.94
CA ASP A 197 4.21 18.85 0.40
C ASP A 197 3.22 18.21 1.39
N SER A 198 1.94 18.57 1.28
CA SER A 198 0.88 17.97 2.09
C SER A 198 0.83 16.46 1.93
N VAL A 199 1.09 15.93 0.74
CA VAL A 199 1.10 14.48 0.46
C VAL A 199 2.48 13.88 0.72
N ARG A 200 3.56 14.60 0.39
CA ARG A 200 4.93 14.12 0.55
C ARG A 200 5.28 13.74 1.99
N VAL A 201 4.71 14.43 2.97
CA VAL A 201 4.91 14.13 4.41
C VAL A 201 4.57 12.69 4.80
N PHE A 202 3.66 12.02 4.09
CA PHE A 202 3.36 10.60 4.31
C PHE A 202 4.48 9.68 3.82
N TYR A 203 5.29 10.17 2.88
CA TYR A 203 6.31 9.44 2.15
C TYR A 203 7.74 9.65 2.64
N THR A 204 8.01 10.76 3.31
CA THR A 204 9.34 11.10 3.87
C THR A 204 9.72 10.16 5.04
N PRO A 205 10.92 9.55 5.03
CA PRO A 205 11.44 8.80 6.17
C PRO A 205 11.54 9.70 7.41
N LEU A 206 11.09 9.20 8.56
CA LEU A 206 11.10 9.96 9.83
C LEU A 206 12.49 10.11 10.45
N GLU A 207 13.53 9.56 9.83
CA GLU A 207 14.93 9.66 10.29
C GLU A 207 15.54 11.07 10.10
N ARG A 208 14.74 12.07 9.72
CA ARG A 208 15.15 13.48 9.55
C ARG A 208 14.30 14.47 10.36
N VAL A 209 13.88 14.10 11.57
CA VAL A 209 13.33 15.05 12.57
C VAL A 209 14.02 14.84 13.90
#